data_AF-A0A161XTM8-F1
#
_entry.id   AF-A0A161XTM8-F1
#
_cell.length_a   1.000
_cell.length_b   1.000
_cell.length_c   1.000
_cell.angle_alpha   90.00
_cell.angle_beta   90.00
_cell.angle_gamma   90.00
#
_symmetry.space_group_name_H-M   'P 1'
#
loop_
_entity.id
_entity.type
_entity.pdbx_description
1 polymer ?
#
loop_
_entity_poly.entity_id
_entity_poly.type
_entity_poly.pdbx_seq_one_letter_code
_entity_poly.pdbx_strand_id
1 'polypeptide(L)'
;MYYLACFSLVFVWLFTGLTSIFFAPEVGFEILAKAQITGIYADISVYGGGLLDIFLGVWLITQRKLKLCCIAQIATIFIYSLLLTIIDASFWLHPFGPVTKNLPILVLIVWLYQAEGTS
;
A
#
# COMPACT_ATOMS: atom_id res chain seq x y z
N MET A 1 -9.37 16.41 -12.59
CA MET A 1 -9.41 15.33 -11.59
C MET A 1 -8.31 14.30 -11.78
N TYR A 2 -8.00 13.87 -13.02
CA TYR A 2 -7.00 12.82 -13.30
C TYR A 2 -5.64 13.01 -12.59
N TYR A 3 -4.96 14.14 -12.83
CA TYR A 3 -3.65 14.38 -12.21
C TYR A 3 -3.70 14.47 -10.68
N LEU A 4 -4.79 14.99 -10.11
CA LEU A 4 -4.97 15.04 -8.65
C LEU A 4 -5.09 13.63 -8.07
N ALA A 5 -5.78 12.72 -8.75
CA ALA A 5 -5.85 11.31 -8.35
C ALA A 5 -4.47 10.64 -8.41
N CYS A 6 -3.72 10.85 -9.50
CA CYS A 6 -2.34 10.38 -9.60
C CYS A 6 -1.47 10.90 -8.45
N PHE A 7 -1.42 12.22 -8.23
CA PHE A 7 -0.61 12.80 -7.17
C PHE A 7 -1.01 12.32 -5.78
N SER A 8 -2.30 12.17 -5.52
CA SER A 8 -2.80 11.62 -4.25
C SER A 8 -2.30 10.18 -4.02
N LEU A 9 -2.43 9.32 -5.02
CA LEU A 9 -1.96 7.93 -4.94
C LEU A 9 -0.42 7.85 -4.82
N VAL A 10 0.31 8.64 -5.61
CA VAL A 10 1.78 8.73 -5.51
C VAL A 10 2.20 9.12 -4.09
N PHE A 11 1.54 10.14 -3.52
CA PHE A 11 1.83 10.59 -2.18
C PHE A 11 1.61 9.48 -1.16
N VAL A 12 0.47 8.78 -1.23
CA VAL A 12 0.17 7.65 -0.34
C VAL A 12 1.27 6.59 -0.41
N TRP A 13 1.60 6.09 -1.61
CA TRP A 13 2.60 5.04 -1.79
C TRP A 13 4.01 5.44 -1.35
N LEU A 14 4.46 6.65 -1.72
CA LEU A 14 5.78 7.11 -1.28
C LEU A 14 5.83 7.33 0.23
N PHE A 15 4.78 7.90 0.81
CA PHE A 15 4.77 8.22 2.24
C PHE A 15 4.65 6.95 3.09
N THR A 16 3.85 5.95 2.70
CA THR A 16 3.78 4.66 3.41
C THR A 16 5.08 3.89 3.32
N GLY A 17 5.73 3.90 2.15
CA GLY A 17 7.02 3.26 1.95
C GLY A 17 8.14 3.91 2.77
N LEU A 18 8.22 5.24 2.76
CA LEU A 18 9.16 5.99 3.61
C LEU A 18 8.86 5.77 5.10
N THR A 19 7.59 5.69 5.48
CA THR A 19 7.20 5.43 6.88
C THR A 19 7.68 4.05 7.33
N SER A 20 7.50 3.03 6.50
CA SER A 20 7.93 1.66 6.81
C SER A 20 9.44 1.51 6.91
N ILE A 21 10.22 2.27 6.12
CA ILE A 21 11.69 2.14 6.09
C ILE A 21 12.37 3.07 7.11
N PHE A 22 11.92 4.32 7.22
CA PHE A 22 12.66 5.38 7.92
C PHE A 22 11.95 5.95 9.14
N PHE A 23 10.63 6.17 9.09
CA PHE A 23 9.95 6.92 10.15
C PHE A 23 9.44 6.07 11.30
N ALA A 24 8.93 4.87 11.00
CA ALA A 24 8.33 3.98 12.00
C ALA A 24 8.50 2.48 11.66
N PRO A 25 9.71 2.00 11.32
CA PRO A 25 9.93 0.57 11.07
C PRO A 25 9.54 -0.30 12.28
N GLU A 26 9.77 0.17 13.51
CA GLU A 26 9.45 -0.52 14.76
C GLU A 26 7.97 -0.88 14.87
N VAL A 27 7.06 -0.03 14.39
CA VAL A 27 5.61 -0.30 14.41
C VAL A 27 5.29 -1.50 13.50
N GLY A 28 5.93 -1.59 12.33
CA GLY A 28 5.79 -2.75 11.44
C GLY A 28 6.28 -4.03 12.10
N PHE A 29 7.43 -3.98 12.77
CA PHE A 29 7.98 -5.12 13.51
C PHE A 29 7.09 -5.55 14.68
N GLU A 30 6.52 -4.61 15.44
CA GLU A 30 5.59 -4.92 16.53
C GLU A 30 4.32 -5.63 16.04
N ILE A 31 3.76 -5.18 14.91
CA ILE A 31 2.59 -5.82 14.30
C ILE A 31 2.93 -7.25 13.87
N LEU A 32 4.07 -7.45 13.22
CA LEU A 32 4.52 -8.77 12.76
C LEU A 32 4.86 -9.71 13.92
N ALA A 33 5.43 -9.17 15.01
CA ALA A 33 5.74 -9.93 16.21
C ALA A 33 4.49 -10.53 16.87
N LYS A 34 3.31 -9.85 16.78
CA LYS A 34 2.03 -10.42 17.25
C LYS A 34 1.65 -11.72 16.53
N ALA A 35 2.05 -11.86 15.27
CA ALA A 35 1.86 -13.09 14.48
C ALA A 35 3.07 -14.04 14.55
N GLN A 36 3.98 -13.84 15.49
CA GLN A 36 5.23 -14.61 15.64
C GLN A 36 6.16 -14.54 14.42
N ILE A 37 5.97 -13.56 13.54
CA ILE A 37 6.87 -13.31 12.40
C ILE A 37 8.01 -12.45 12.91
N THR A 38 9.21 -13.05 13.04
CA THR A 38 10.39 -12.42 13.63
C THR A 38 11.65 -12.71 12.80
N GLY A 39 12.72 -11.96 13.08
CA GLY A 39 14.00 -12.09 12.38
C GLY A 39 13.90 -11.73 10.90
N ILE A 40 14.57 -12.49 10.04
CA ILE A 40 14.71 -12.18 8.61
C ILE A 40 13.37 -12.05 7.86
N TYR A 41 12.35 -12.81 8.27
CA TYR A 41 11.02 -12.73 7.64
C TYR A 41 10.32 -11.41 7.97
N ALA A 42 10.54 -10.88 9.16
CA ALA A 42 10.01 -9.58 9.54
C ALA A 42 10.74 -8.46 8.78
N ASP A 43 12.07 -8.54 8.67
CA ASP A 43 12.88 -7.57 7.91
C ASP A 43 12.46 -7.52 6.45
N ILE A 44 12.31 -8.68 5.81
CA ILE A 44 11.84 -8.78 4.41
C ILE A 44 10.42 -8.20 4.27
N SER A 45 9.55 -8.41 5.26
CA SER A 45 8.16 -7.91 5.18
C SER A 45 8.10 -6.39 5.33
N VAL A 46 8.79 -5.81 6.33
CA VAL A 46 8.78 -4.37 6.59
C VAL A 46 9.54 -3.61 5.50
N TYR A 47 10.80 -3.98 5.26
CA TYR A 47 11.63 -3.27 4.27
C TYR A 47 11.23 -3.61 2.83
N GLY A 48 10.89 -4.86 2.55
CA GLY A 48 10.40 -5.27 1.23
C GLY A 48 9.05 -4.64 0.89
N GLY A 49 8.12 -4.59 1.86
CA GLY A 49 6.86 -3.87 1.71
C GLY A 49 7.08 -2.37 1.48
N GLY A 50 7.93 -1.74 2.29
CA GLY A 50 8.25 -0.32 2.12
C GLY A 50 8.92 0.01 0.77
N LEU A 51 9.82 -0.86 0.28
CA LEU A 51 10.45 -0.71 -1.03
C LEU A 51 9.44 -0.91 -2.17
N LEU A 52 8.54 -1.88 -2.04
CA LEU A 52 7.46 -2.11 -2.99
C LEU A 52 6.56 -0.88 -3.10
N ASP A 53 6.20 -0.28 -1.97
CA ASP A 53 5.39 0.92 -1.91
C ASP A 53 6.07 2.09 -2.63
N ILE A 54 7.35 2.35 -2.33
CA ILE A 54 8.13 3.38 -3.03
C ILE A 54 8.17 3.11 -4.54
N PHE A 55 8.42 1.86 -4.93
CA PHE A 55 8.46 1.46 -6.33
C PHE A 55 7.13 1.72 -7.05
N LEU A 56 6.00 1.37 -6.44
CA LEU A 56 4.67 1.64 -6.99
C LEU A 56 4.41 3.14 -7.13
N GLY A 57 4.79 3.95 -6.13
CA GLY A 57 4.70 5.40 -6.18
C GLY A 57 5.53 5.99 -7.34
N VAL A 58 6.79 5.58 -7.49
CA VAL A 58 7.65 6.02 -8.58
C VAL A 58 7.13 5.56 -9.94
N TRP A 59 6.70 4.29 -10.06
CA TRP A 59 6.12 3.77 -11.30
C TRP A 59 4.89 4.59 -11.70
N LEU A 60 4.02 4.91 -10.75
CA LEU A 60 2.82 5.72 -10.99
C LEU A 60 3.16 7.12 -11.54
N ILE A 61 4.24 7.76 -11.06
CA ILE A 61 4.74 9.05 -11.59
C ILE A 61 5.11 8.93 -13.07
N THR A 62 5.74 7.82 -13.48
CA THR A 62 6.17 7.66 -14.87
C THR A 62 5.01 7.55 -15.87
N GLN A 63 3.80 7.27 -15.38
CA GLN A 63 2.59 6.99 -16.18
C GLN A 63 2.76 5.89 -17.25
N ARG A 64 3.88 5.15 -17.22
CA ARG A 64 4.14 4.08 -18.18
C ARG A 64 3.36 2.84 -17.80
N LYS A 65 2.57 2.32 -18.75
CA LYS A 65 1.74 1.13 -18.54
C LYS A 65 0.85 1.29 -17.30
N LEU A 66 0.17 2.43 -17.17
CA LEU A 66 -0.59 2.78 -15.98
C LEU A 66 -1.60 1.70 -15.57
N LYS A 67 -2.25 1.05 -16.54
CA LYS A 67 -3.15 -0.08 -16.29
C LYS A 67 -2.49 -1.22 -15.49
N LEU A 68 -1.24 -1.57 -15.84
CA LEU A 68 -0.48 -2.58 -15.09
C LEU A 68 -0.11 -2.06 -13.69
N CYS A 69 0.28 -0.79 -13.59
CA CYS A 69 0.55 -0.15 -12.30
C CYS A 69 -0.69 -0.19 -11.38
N CYS A 70 -1.88 0.13 -11.89
CA CYS A 70 -3.12 0.06 -11.13
C CYS A 70 -3.44 -1.38 -10.67
N ILE A 71 -3.25 -2.38 -11.52
CA ILE A 71 -3.44 -3.79 -11.14
C ILE A 71 -2.45 -4.18 -10.03
N ALA A 72 -1.18 -3.77 -10.14
CA ALA A 72 -0.17 -4.03 -9.13
C ALA A 72 -0.49 -3.35 -7.78
N GLN A 73 -1.00 -2.11 -7.82
CA GLN A 73 -1.46 -1.41 -6.62
C GLN A 73 -2.64 -2.15 -5.95
N ILE A 74 -3.64 -2.58 -6.72
CA ILE A 74 -4.78 -3.35 -6.20
C ILE A 74 -4.30 -4.67 -5.57
N ALA A 75 -3.42 -5.41 -6.26
CA ALA A 75 -2.88 -6.66 -5.76
C ALA A 75 -2.12 -6.46 -4.44
N THR A 76 -1.30 -5.40 -4.36
CA THR A 76 -0.52 -5.07 -3.16
C THR A 76 -1.44 -4.74 -1.98
N ILE A 77 -2.46 -3.90 -2.21
CA ILE A 77 -3.47 -3.58 -1.19
C ILE A 77 -4.18 -4.85 -0.70
N PHE A 78 -4.53 -5.76 -1.60
CA PHE A 78 -5.18 -7.02 -1.25
C PHE A 78 -4.26 -7.91 -0.40
N ILE A 79 -2.99 -8.04 -0.78
CA ILE A 79 -1.98 -8.82 -0.04
C ILE A 79 -1.80 -8.25 1.37
N TYR A 80 -1.61 -6.94 1.51
CA TYR A 80 -1.45 -6.30 2.82
C TYR A 80 -2.71 -6.42 3.69
N SER A 81 -3.89 -6.25 3.10
CA SER A 81 -5.15 -6.37 3.82
C SER A 81 -5.38 -7.81 4.31
N LEU A 82 -5.06 -8.81 3.48
CA LEU A 82 -5.15 -10.22 3.86
C LEU A 82 -4.14 -10.56 4.96
N LEU A 83 -2.89 -10.11 4.81
CA LEU A 83 -1.84 -10.31 5.81
C LEU A 83 -2.26 -9.70 7.15
N LEU A 84 -2.71 -8.45 7.18
CA LEU A 84 -3.21 -7.82 8.40
C LEU A 84 -4.42 -8.54 8.99
N THR A 85 -5.32 -9.05 8.14
CA THR A 85 -6.50 -9.81 8.61
C THR A 85 -6.10 -11.12 9.28
N ILE A 86 -5.06 -11.80 8.78
CA ILE A 86 -4.52 -13.04 9.37
C ILE A 86 -3.79 -12.73 10.68
N ILE A 87 -3.04 -11.63 10.75
CA ILE A 87 -2.33 -11.20 11.96
C ILE A 87 -3.32 -10.81 13.05
N ASP A 88 -4.24 -9.90 12.74
CA ASP A 88 -5.21 -9.37 13.69
C ASP A 88 -6.44 -8.80 12.96
N ALA A 89 -7.53 -9.57 12.93
CA ALA A 89 -8.78 -9.14 12.31
C ALA A 89 -9.40 -7.88 12.95
N SER A 90 -8.99 -7.49 14.15
CA SER A 90 -9.47 -6.25 14.78
C SER A 90 -9.04 -4.98 14.02
N PHE A 91 -8.03 -5.06 13.13
CA PHE A 91 -7.61 -3.95 12.27
C PHE A 91 -8.71 -3.43 11.33
N TRP A 92 -9.78 -4.20 11.09
CA TRP A 92 -10.97 -3.77 10.38
C TRP A 92 -11.82 -2.76 11.16
N LEU A 93 -11.87 -2.89 12.48
CA LEU A 93 -12.65 -2.05 13.40
C LEU A 93 -11.77 -1.09 14.21
N HIS A 94 -10.48 -1.06 13.92
CA HIS A 94 -9.53 -0.19 14.60
C HIS A 94 -9.89 1.29 14.38
N PRO A 95 -9.79 2.16 15.39
CA PRO A 95 -10.20 3.58 15.29
C PRO A 95 -9.48 4.36 14.18
N PHE A 96 -8.26 3.93 13.83
CA PHE A 96 -7.49 4.52 12.72
C PHE A 96 -7.79 3.89 11.35
N GLY A 97 -8.61 2.84 11.30
CA GLY A 97 -9.13 2.17 10.10
C GLY A 97 -8.08 1.84 9.02
N PRO A 98 -6.93 1.22 9.35
CA PRO A 98 -5.87 0.98 8.38
C PRO A 98 -6.33 0.12 7.21
N VAL A 99 -7.21 -0.87 7.43
CA VAL A 99 -7.80 -1.68 6.35
C VAL A 99 -8.94 -0.94 5.65
N THR A 100 -9.82 -0.28 6.41
CA THR A 100 -11.01 0.39 5.85
C THR A 100 -10.65 1.57 4.93
N LYS A 101 -9.51 2.24 5.18
CA LYS A 101 -8.96 3.28 4.31
C LYS A 101 -8.53 2.76 2.94
N ASN A 102 -8.27 1.47 2.80
CA ASN A 102 -7.91 0.88 1.50
C ASN A 102 -9.11 0.85 0.53
N LEU A 103 -10.35 0.83 1.04
CA LEU A 103 -11.54 0.82 0.19
C LEU A 103 -11.67 2.06 -0.71
N PRO A 104 -11.63 3.31 -0.20
CA PRO A 104 -11.65 4.49 -1.06
C PRO A 104 -10.41 4.59 -1.97
N ILE A 105 -9.25 4.10 -1.52
CA ILE A 105 -8.03 4.03 -2.35
C ILE A 105 -8.25 3.09 -3.54
N LEU A 106 -8.83 1.91 -3.33
CA LEU A 106 -9.17 0.95 -4.39
C LEU A 106 -10.13 1.57 -5.41
N VAL A 107 -11.16 2.28 -4.95
CA VAL A 107 -12.10 2.99 -5.83
C VAL A 107 -11.34 4.02 -6.68
N LEU A 108 -10.42 4.77 -6.08
CA LEU A 108 -9.61 5.77 -6.80
C LEU A 108 -8.69 5.12 -7.86
N ILE A 109 -8.07 3.98 -7.54
CA ILE A 109 -7.22 3.24 -8.48
C ILE A 109 -8.05 2.67 -9.64
N VAL A 110 -9.23 2.11 -9.36
CA VAL A 110 -10.14 1.60 -10.40
C VAL A 110 -10.64 2.73 -11.29
N TRP A 111 -10.96 3.88 -10.70
CA TRP A 111 -11.32 5.08 -11.47
C TRP A 111 -10.16 5.52 -12.38
N LEU A 112 -8.93 5.57 -11.85
CA LEU A 112 -7.74 5.92 -12.63
C LEU A 112 -7.49 4.92 -13.78
N TYR A 113 -7.68 3.63 -13.53
CA TYR A 113 -7.58 2.57 -14.53
C TYR A 113 -8.56 2.77 -15.70
N GLN A 114 -9.79 3.21 -15.41
CA GLN A 114 -10.81 3.49 -16.42
C GLN A 114 -10.51 4.78 -17.19
N ALA A 115 -10.10 5.84 -16.49
CA ALA A 115 -9.83 7.16 -17.08
C ALA A 115 -8.65 7.16 -18.07
N GLU A 116 -7.67 6.28 -17.88
CA GLU A 116 -6.55 6.07 -18.80
C GLU A 116 -7.03 5.60 -20.19
N GLY A 117 -8.11 4.81 -20.25
CA GLY A 117 -8.64 4.30 -21.52
C GLY A 117 -9.42 5.32 -22.34
N THR A 118 -9.74 6.48 -21.75
CA THR A 118 -10.54 7.55 -22.36
C THR A 118 -9.73 8.80 -22.71
N SER A 119 -8.42 8.81 -22.38
CA SER A 119 -7.50 9.94 -22.59
C SER A 119 -6.59 9.67 -23.78
#